data_AF-A0A3N5MSK1-F1
#
_entry.id   AF-A0A3N5MSK1-F1
#
_cell.length_a   1.000
_cell.length_b   1.000
_cell.length_c   1.000
_cell.angle_alpha   90.00
_cell.angle_beta   90.00
_cell.angle_gamma   90.00
#
_symmetry.space_group_name_H-M   'P 1'
#
loop_
_entity.id
_entity.type
_entity.pdbx_description
1 polymer ?
#
loop_
_entity_poly.entity_id
_entity_poly.type
_entity_poly.pdbx_seq_one_letter_code
_entity_poly.pdbx_strand_id
1 'polypeptide(L)'
;MFEIEKRLSDRGITLDDMVAAAMGLYVSHGMPDEEASVEIKKKIRKYLDDPNVASLLLGAILLEDELYTKRKDSEIADDPVFLLSDEIIGMAIAECIGGTYARFEFTRYDQKKPGILARLGPFLDDAVAGLIAGCTSRLYSECL
;
A
#
# COMPACT_ATOMS: atom_id res chain seq x y z
N MET A 1 14.91 8.64 -0.72
CA MET A 1 14.91 8.83 0.76
C MET A 1 14.48 7.52 1.42
N PHE A 2 15.03 7.15 2.60
CA PHE A 2 14.88 5.87 3.33
C PHE A 2 15.04 4.53 2.56
N GLU A 3 15.25 4.57 1.24
CA GLU A 3 15.39 3.44 0.33
C GLU A 3 14.18 2.49 0.34
N ILE A 4 12.96 3.03 0.48
CA ILE A 4 11.75 2.21 0.64
C ILE A 4 11.53 1.27 -0.55
N GLU A 5 11.65 1.74 -1.80
CA GLU A 5 11.50 0.89 -2.99
C GLU A 5 12.44 -0.32 -2.95
N LYS A 6 13.71 -0.10 -2.58
CA LYS A 6 14.70 -1.16 -2.44
C LYS A 6 14.35 -2.13 -1.30
N ARG A 7 13.94 -1.61 -0.14
CA ARG A 7 13.55 -2.44 1.02
C ARG A 7 12.33 -3.31 0.73
N LEU A 8 11.34 -2.78 0.01
CA LEU A 8 10.19 -3.53 -0.46
C LEU A 8 10.62 -4.60 -1.49
N SER A 9 11.49 -4.22 -2.43
CA SER A 9 12.03 -5.16 -3.42
C SER A 9 12.84 -6.30 -2.79
N ASP A 10 13.63 -6.03 -1.75
CA ASP A 10 14.38 -7.05 -1.00
C ASP A 10 13.45 -8.06 -0.29
N ARG A 11 12.17 -7.71 -0.10
CA ARG A 11 11.09 -8.57 0.43
C ARG A 11 10.19 -9.16 -0.65
N GLY A 12 10.56 -9.03 -1.92
CA GLY A 12 9.80 -9.56 -3.05
C GLY A 12 8.58 -8.72 -3.45
N ILE A 13 8.52 -7.45 -3.03
CA ILE A 13 7.45 -6.51 -3.39
C ILE A 13 7.99 -5.54 -4.43
N THR A 14 7.73 -5.80 -5.71
CA THR A 14 8.21 -4.92 -6.77
C THR A 14 7.23 -3.78 -7.06
N LEU A 15 7.73 -2.73 -7.70
CA LEU A 15 6.88 -1.65 -8.18
C LEU A 15 5.80 -2.13 -9.15
N ASP A 16 6.14 -3.10 -10.01
CA ASP A 16 5.18 -3.65 -10.98
C ASP A 16 4.10 -4.49 -10.29
N ASP A 17 4.44 -5.20 -9.22
CA ASP A 17 3.46 -5.91 -8.38
C ASP A 17 2.45 -4.95 -7.74
N MET A 18 2.93 -3.81 -7.21
CA MET A 18 2.06 -2.78 -6.63
C MET A 18 1.14 -2.15 -7.67
N VAL A 19 1.65 -1.88 -8.88
CA VAL A 19 0.84 -1.36 -9.99
C VAL A 19 -0.18 -2.40 -10.45
N ALA A 20 0.19 -3.67 -10.55
CA ALA A 20 -0.73 -4.74 -10.92
C ALA A 20 -1.84 -4.91 -9.88
N ALA A 21 -1.52 -4.84 -8.58
CA ALA A 21 -2.52 -4.85 -7.51
C ALA A 21 -3.47 -3.65 -7.59
N ALA A 22 -2.95 -2.44 -7.84
CA ALA A 22 -3.75 -1.25 -8.05
C ALA A 22 -4.71 -1.40 -9.25
N MET A 23 -4.20 -1.84 -10.39
CA MET A 23 -5.01 -2.05 -11.59
C MET A 23 -6.05 -3.16 -11.41
N GLY A 24 -5.86 -4.09 -10.47
CA GLY A 24 -6.81 -5.15 -10.16
C GLY A 24 -8.18 -4.65 -9.66
N LEU A 25 -8.25 -3.45 -9.09
CA LEU A 25 -9.50 -2.82 -8.66
C LEU A 25 -9.75 -1.45 -9.30
N TYR A 26 -8.86 -0.99 -10.17
CA TYR A 26 -9.07 0.24 -10.93
C TYR A 26 -10.36 0.16 -11.75
N VAL A 27 -11.11 1.25 -11.80
CA VAL A 27 -12.32 1.39 -12.60
C VAL A 27 -12.13 2.60 -13.49
N SER A 28 -12.07 2.37 -14.81
CA SER A 28 -11.86 3.45 -15.77
C SER A 28 -12.91 4.56 -15.61
N HIS A 29 -12.43 5.79 -15.43
CA HIS A 29 -13.24 6.98 -15.31
C HIS A 29 -12.55 8.15 -16.02
N GLY A 30 -12.79 8.26 -17.33
CA GLY A 30 -12.19 9.33 -18.15
C GLY A 30 -10.71 9.11 -18.52
N MET A 31 -10.09 8.02 -18.05
CA MET A 31 -8.70 7.65 -18.36
C MET A 31 -8.63 6.17 -18.78
N PRO A 32 -7.97 5.83 -19.91
CA PRO A 32 -7.73 4.45 -20.31
C PRO A 32 -6.81 3.70 -19.33
N ASP A 33 -6.99 2.38 -19.21
CA ASP A 33 -6.24 1.54 -18.27
C ASP A 33 -4.71 1.63 -18.45
N GLU A 34 -4.24 1.70 -19.70
CA GLU A 34 -2.80 1.83 -19.99
C GLU A 34 -2.24 3.15 -19.41
N GLU A 35 -2.95 4.26 -19.61
CA GLU A 35 -2.56 5.57 -19.09
C GLU A 35 -2.64 5.60 -17.55
N ALA A 36 -3.72 5.05 -16.98
CA ALA A 36 -3.90 4.93 -15.54
C ALA A 36 -2.75 4.13 -14.89
N SER A 37 -2.33 3.02 -15.49
CA SER A 37 -1.22 2.20 -14.98
C SER A 37 0.10 2.99 -14.91
N VAL A 38 0.37 3.82 -15.91
CA VAL A 38 1.57 4.67 -15.98
C VAL A 38 1.52 5.77 -14.93
N GLU A 39 0.36 6.43 -14.77
CA GLU A 39 0.18 7.48 -13.78
C GLU A 39 0.22 6.95 -12.34
N ILE A 40 -0.39 5.79 -12.07
CA ILE A 40 -0.28 5.10 -10.77
C ILE A 40 1.17 4.78 -10.47
N LYS A 41 1.92 4.22 -11.43
CA LYS A 41 3.35 3.91 -11.25
C LYS A 41 4.18 5.14 -10.90
N LYS A 42 3.92 6.28 -11.55
CA LYS A 42 4.57 7.56 -11.24
C LYS A 42 4.23 8.04 -9.83
N LYS A 43 2.95 7.96 -9.43
CA LYS A 43 2.50 8.36 -8.08
C LYS A 43 3.11 7.48 -6.99
N ILE A 44 3.10 6.16 -7.16
CA ILE A 44 3.73 5.24 -6.21
C ILE A 44 5.20 5.63 -6.00
N ARG A 45 5.99 5.77 -7.07
CA ARG A 45 7.38 6.21 -6.96
C ARG A 45 7.54 7.55 -6.23
N LYS A 46 6.70 8.53 -6.56
CA LYS A 46 6.71 9.85 -5.90
C LYS A 46 6.51 9.71 -4.39
N TYR A 47 5.54 8.90 -3.96
CA TYR A 47 5.17 8.77 -2.55
C TYR A 47 6.07 7.80 -1.76
N LEU A 48 6.77 6.87 -2.42
CA LEU A 48 7.88 6.13 -1.81
C LEU A 48 9.01 7.07 -1.33
N ASP A 49 9.12 8.26 -1.93
CA ASP A 49 10.08 9.31 -1.56
C ASP A 49 9.45 10.50 -0.79
N ASP A 50 8.19 10.42 -0.35
CA ASP A 50 7.57 11.44 0.51
C ASP A 50 7.91 11.19 2.00
N PRO A 51 8.36 12.19 2.79
CA PRO A 51 8.85 11.94 4.16
C PRO A 51 7.83 11.32 5.10
N ASN A 52 6.56 11.68 4.96
CA ASN A 52 5.50 11.19 5.83
C ASN A 52 5.11 9.76 5.43
N VAL A 53 4.92 9.53 4.13
CA VAL A 53 4.58 8.19 3.61
C VAL A 53 5.73 7.21 3.83
N ALA A 54 6.96 7.61 3.49
CA ALA A 54 8.13 6.74 3.60
C ALA A 54 8.48 6.40 5.05
N SER A 55 8.22 7.30 6.02
CA SER A 55 8.44 6.98 7.44
C SER A 55 7.40 5.99 7.98
N LEU A 56 6.14 6.11 7.56
CA LEU A 56 5.09 5.13 7.87
C LEU A 56 5.39 3.76 7.24
N LEU A 57 5.78 3.73 5.97
CA LEU A 57 6.20 2.50 5.28
C LEU A 57 7.43 1.86 5.95
N LEU A 58 8.40 2.67 6.37
CA LEU A 58 9.55 2.16 7.13
C LEU A 58 9.10 1.54 8.47
N GLY A 59 8.15 2.18 9.17
CA GLY A 59 7.55 1.65 10.38
C GLY A 59 6.92 0.28 10.15
N ALA A 60 6.06 0.15 9.13
CA ALA A 60 5.44 -1.11 8.74
C ALA A 60 6.48 -2.20 8.41
N ILE A 61 7.51 -1.86 7.61
CA ILE A 61 8.61 -2.78 7.26
C ILE A 61 9.32 -3.31 8.51
N LEU A 62 9.61 -2.44 9.48
CA LEU A 62 10.32 -2.83 10.70
C LEU A 62 9.44 -3.66 11.64
N LEU A 63 8.14 -3.34 11.73
CA LEU A 63 7.17 -4.09 12.52
C LEU A 63 6.93 -5.48 11.92
N GLU A 64 6.76 -5.57 10.60
CA GLU A 64 6.68 -6.83 9.86
C GLU A 64 7.90 -7.72 10.12
N ASP A 65 9.10 -7.15 10.00
CA ASP A 65 10.34 -7.88 10.23
C ASP A 65 10.40 -8.47 11.65
N GLU A 66 10.11 -7.65 12.66
CA GLU A 66 10.30 -8.00 14.06
C GLU A 66 9.18 -8.90 14.59
N LEU A 67 7.93 -8.60 14.24
CA LEU A 67 6.76 -9.25 14.81
C LEU A 67 6.31 -10.46 14.00
N TYR A 68 6.59 -10.50 12.69
CA TYR A 68 6.16 -11.59 11.81
C TYR A 68 7.34 -12.38 11.22
N THR A 69 8.22 -11.74 10.45
CA THR A 69 9.24 -12.46 9.65
C THR A 69 10.31 -13.15 10.49
N LYS A 70 10.85 -12.49 11.52
CA LYS A 70 11.93 -13.02 12.38
C LYS A 70 11.41 -13.82 13.56
N ARG A 71 10.12 -13.71 13.86
CA ARG A 71 9.49 -14.33 15.03
C ARG A 71 8.89 -15.67 14.64
N LYS A 72 9.48 -16.74 15.16
CA LYS A 72 8.87 -18.07 15.07
C LYS A 72 7.57 -18.09 15.86
N ASP A 73 6.52 -18.69 15.29
CA ASP A 73 5.20 -18.83 15.92
C ASP A 73 4.60 -17.47 16.32
N SER A 74 4.71 -16.49 15.42
CA SER A 74 4.18 -15.14 15.60
C SER A 74 2.69 -15.14 15.94
N GLU A 75 2.33 -14.42 17.00
CA GLU A 75 0.94 -14.24 17.46
C GLU A 75 0.08 -13.45 16.49
N ILE A 76 0.71 -12.77 15.52
CA ILE A 76 0.03 -11.99 14.48
C ILE A 76 0.02 -12.72 13.13
N ALA A 77 0.49 -13.97 13.05
CA ALA A 77 0.70 -14.64 11.77
C ALA A 77 -0.58 -14.84 10.95
N ASP A 78 -1.72 -14.90 11.62
CA ASP A 78 -3.04 -15.10 11.00
C ASP A 78 -3.83 -13.78 10.84
N ASP A 79 -3.16 -12.62 10.92
CA ASP A 79 -3.77 -11.30 10.74
C ASP A 79 -5.00 -11.10 11.67
N PRO A 80 -4.78 -11.11 13.00
CA PRO A 80 -5.87 -11.20 13.95
C PRO A 80 -6.61 -9.86 14.07
N VAL A 81 -7.94 -9.92 14.14
CA VAL A 81 -8.86 -8.75 14.24
C VAL A 81 -8.52 -7.74 15.36
N PHE A 82 -7.75 -8.12 16.38
CA PHE A 82 -7.34 -7.19 17.44
C PHE A 82 -6.10 -6.35 17.10
N LEU A 83 -5.34 -6.73 16.06
CA LEU A 83 -4.24 -5.95 15.54
C LEU A 83 -4.86 -4.87 14.66
N LEU A 84 -4.91 -3.65 15.20
CA LEU A 84 -5.46 -2.49 14.48
C LEU A 84 -4.35 -1.52 14.06
N SER A 85 -3.11 -1.78 14.49
CA SER A 85 -1.99 -0.86 14.27
C SER A 85 -1.50 -0.85 12.83
N ASP A 86 -1.54 -2.01 12.17
CA ASP A 86 -1.40 -2.20 10.73
C ASP A 86 -2.46 -1.41 9.95
N GLU A 87 -3.74 -1.57 10.29
CA GLU A 87 -4.84 -0.87 9.63
C GLU A 87 -4.68 0.66 9.78
N ILE A 88 -4.31 1.11 10.98
CA ILE A 88 -4.06 2.53 11.28
C ILE A 88 -2.89 3.07 10.45
N ILE A 89 -1.83 2.28 10.26
CA ILE A 89 -0.70 2.67 9.40
C ILE A 89 -1.14 2.74 7.93
N GLY A 90 -1.88 1.74 7.44
CA GLY A 90 -2.42 1.72 6.08
C GLY A 90 -3.32 2.92 5.78
N MET A 91 -4.27 3.21 6.68
CA MET A 91 -5.14 4.39 6.58
C MET A 91 -4.35 5.70 6.61
N ALA A 92 -3.37 5.84 7.51
CA ALA A 92 -2.56 7.04 7.60
C ALA A 92 -1.77 7.28 6.29
N ILE A 93 -1.20 6.23 5.69
CA ILE A 93 -0.52 6.32 4.40
C ILE A 93 -1.51 6.78 3.32
N ALA A 94 -2.68 6.15 3.22
CA ALA A 94 -3.69 6.50 2.23
C ALA A 94 -4.11 7.97 2.34
N GLU A 95 -4.38 8.43 3.56
CA GLU A 95 -4.81 9.79 3.85
C GLU A 95 -3.73 10.84 3.62
N CYS A 96 -2.46 10.53 3.92
CA CYS A 96 -1.33 11.41 3.59
C CYS A 96 -1.27 11.71 2.08
N ILE A 97 -1.72 10.77 1.25
CA ILE A 97 -1.66 10.86 -0.21
C ILE A 97 -2.94 11.47 -0.80
N GLY A 98 -4.08 10.83 -0.55
CA GLY A 98 -5.37 11.13 -1.19
C GLY A 98 -6.38 11.83 -0.28
N GLY A 99 -6.01 12.16 0.97
CA GLY A 99 -6.91 12.78 1.94
C GLY A 99 -8.02 11.84 2.39
N THR A 100 -9.11 12.40 2.93
CA THR A 100 -10.19 11.63 3.56
C THR A 100 -10.85 10.61 2.62
N TYR A 101 -10.94 10.89 1.32
CA TYR A 101 -11.54 9.96 0.35
C TYR A 101 -10.72 8.69 0.16
N ALA A 102 -9.41 8.74 0.41
CA ALA A 102 -8.54 7.58 0.29
C ALA A 102 -8.85 6.48 1.32
N ARG A 103 -9.55 6.79 2.43
CA ARG A 103 -10.03 5.77 3.38
C ARG A 103 -10.94 4.73 2.74
N PHE A 104 -11.84 5.18 1.86
CA PHE A 104 -12.78 4.29 1.18
C PHE A 104 -12.07 3.39 0.18
N GLU A 105 -11.07 3.94 -0.54
CA GLU A 105 -10.21 3.14 -1.41
C GLU A 105 -9.38 2.15 -0.59
N PHE A 106 -8.81 2.57 0.55
CA PHE A 106 -8.03 1.67 1.42
C PHE A 106 -8.87 0.48 1.88
N THR A 107 -10.07 0.75 2.40
CA THR A 107 -11.02 -0.30 2.83
C THR A 107 -11.29 -1.29 1.69
N ARG A 108 -11.37 -0.80 0.44
CA ARG A 108 -11.62 -1.65 -0.74
C ARG A 108 -10.42 -2.53 -1.09
N TYR A 109 -9.19 -2.00 -1.04
CA TYR A 109 -7.98 -2.77 -1.32
C TYR A 109 -7.65 -3.77 -0.22
N ASP A 110 -7.76 -3.35 1.04
CA ASP A 110 -7.57 -4.23 2.19
C ASP A 110 -8.58 -5.40 2.18
N GLN A 111 -9.88 -5.15 1.96
CA GLN A 111 -10.86 -6.25 1.91
C GLN A 111 -10.67 -7.22 0.73
N LYS A 112 -10.11 -6.76 -0.40
CA LYS A 112 -10.01 -7.56 -1.63
C LYS A 112 -8.64 -8.18 -1.82
N LYS A 113 -7.60 -7.62 -1.20
CA LYS A 113 -6.17 -8.00 -1.29
C LYS A 113 -5.75 -8.45 -2.71
N PRO A 114 -5.95 -7.65 -3.79
CA PRO A 114 -5.58 -8.06 -5.14
C PRO A 114 -4.07 -8.29 -5.31
N GLY A 115 -3.70 -9.30 -6.10
CA GLY A 115 -2.32 -9.51 -6.53
C GLY A 115 -1.37 -9.79 -5.36
N ILE A 116 -0.35 -8.96 -5.22
CA ILE A 116 0.69 -9.12 -4.18
C ILE A 116 0.13 -8.98 -2.76
N LEU A 117 -0.93 -8.17 -2.57
CA LEU A 117 -1.50 -7.90 -1.24
C LEU A 117 -1.96 -9.18 -0.54
N ALA A 118 -2.50 -10.17 -1.26
CA ALA A 118 -2.92 -11.46 -0.68
C ALA A 118 -1.77 -12.36 -0.19
N ARG A 119 -0.51 -11.93 -0.35
CA ARG A 119 0.69 -12.71 -0.02
C ARG A 119 1.59 -12.04 1.01
N LEU A 120 1.30 -10.81 1.39
CA LEU A 120 2.08 -10.08 2.38
C LEU A 120 1.59 -10.45 3.78
N GLY A 121 2.46 -10.27 4.78
CA GLY A 121 2.04 -10.37 6.17
C GLY A 121 1.40 -9.06 6.67
N PRO A 122 0.93 -9.07 7.93
CA PRO A 122 -0.11 -8.15 8.42
C PRO A 122 0.23 -6.66 8.36
N PHE A 123 1.51 -6.28 8.50
CA PHE A 123 1.86 -4.86 8.41
C PHE A 123 2.09 -4.42 6.97
N LEU A 124 2.60 -5.32 6.11
CA LEU A 124 2.96 -4.97 4.74
C LEU A 124 1.78 -5.02 3.78
N ASP A 125 0.80 -5.90 3.94
CA ASP A 125 -0.42 -5.85 3.13
C ASP A 125 -1.15 -4.52 3.34
N ASP A 126 -1.39 -4.10 4.58
CA ASP A 126 -2.08 -2.86 4.89
C ASP A 126 -1.29 -1.62 4.48
N ALA A 127 0.01 -1.58 4.74
CA ALA A 127 0.83 -0.43 4.37
C ALA A 127 0.93 -0.26 2.85
N VAL A 128 1.05 -1.37 2.10
CA VAL A 128 1.08 -1.34 0.63
C VAL A 128 -0.32 -1.06 0.06
N ALA A 129 -1.38 -1.60 0.65
CA ALA A 129 -2.77 -1.28 0.30
C ALA A 129 -3.05 0.21 0.52
N GLY A 130 -2.56 0.79 1.62
CA GLY A 130 -2.63 2.22 1.90
C GLY A 130 -1.93 3.08 0.86
N LEU A 131 -0.72 2.70 0.45
CA LEU A 131 0.03 3.38 -0.62
C LEU A 131 -0.73 3.35 -1.96
N ILE A 132 -1.25 2.17 -2.32
CA ILE A 132 -2.04 1.96 -3.55
C ILE A 132 -3.31 2.81 -3.51
N ALA A 133 -4.10 2.69 -2.44
CA ALA A 133 -5.35 3.40 -2.25
C ALA A 133 -5.19 4.92 -2.26
N GLY A 134 -4.14 5.41 -1.60
CA GLY A 134 -3.75 6.81 -1.67
C GLY A 134 -3.50 7.26 -3.11
N CYS A 135 -2.68 6.50 -3.85
CA CYS A 135 -2.33 6.83 -5.23
C CYS A 135 -3.54 6.77 -6.18
N THR A 136 -4.42 5.77 -6.06
CA THR A 136 -5.61 5.62 -6.89
C THR A 136 -6.64 6.70 -6.57
N SER A 137 -6.89 6.98 -5.30
CA SER A 137 -7.77 8.07 -4.87
C SER A 137 -7.28 9.43 -5.38
N ARG A 138 -5.96 9.66 -5.31
CA ARG A 138 -5.33 10.87 -5.85
C ARG A 138 -5.47 10.96 -7.37
N LEU A 139 -5.31 9.84 -8.09
CA LEU A 139 -5.53 9.79 -9.53
C LEU A 139 -6.97 10.17 -9.88
N TYR A 140 -7.97 9.54 -9.26
CA TYR A 140 -9.38 9.86 -9.52
C TYR A 140 -9.72 11.34 -9.26
N SER A 141 -9.10 11.93 -8.24
CA SER A 141 -9.31 13.35 -7.92
C SER A 141 -8.69 14.32 -8.93
N GLU A 142 -7.70 13.86 -9.70
CA GLU A 142 -7.00 14.66 -10.72
C GLU A 142 -7.53 14.41 -12.14
N CYS A 143 -8.30 13.33 -12.35
CA CYS A 143 -8.92 12.97 -13.64
C CYS A 143 -10.27 13.67 -13.90
N LEU A 144 -10.60 14.72 -13.14
CA LEU A 144 -11.82 15.53 -13.31
C LEU A 144 -11.73 16.46 -14.52
#